data_AF-A0A8X6IKU6-F1
#
_entry.id   AF-A0A8X6IKU6-F1
#
_cell.length_a   1.000
_cell.length_b   1.000
_cell.length_c   1.000
_cell.angle_alpha   90.00
_cell.angle_beta   90.00
_cell.angle_gamma   90.00
#
_symmetry.space_group_name_H-M   'P 1'
#
loop_
_entity.id
_entity.type
_entity.pdbx_description
1 polymer ?
#
loop_
_entity_poly.entity_id
_entity_poly.type
_entity_poly.pdbx_seq_one_letter_code
_entity_poly.pdbx_strand_id
1 'polypeptide(L)'
;MFLPISTLLLAILLAVTCSSQTSDEPSCKVKGKTQVLLDIADFCLFKIKEFHSRSKNDEMHSYLTECEKKEMIQVYLDIAMNNLKDIKENHALIFNGLEDQSKNLTTHLYSLVPLKEIGKKHKPTDCTEILEILQSKSGIYTIWPTEKELEVFCDMDTDGGGWTVIQRRGNFSKQEDFYRVWESYKKGFGNIMKDFWLGNENIYAITNQSKYEVRFDLEDADGNHRFGVYDSFRIDSEEKDYTLHIGNYTSGEAGDSMSYHNGHKFSTRDKNNKFCSKEREAGWWYHYCTESNLNGVFIPGVKDRKGLTWYSWLNHYSLAGSEIKLRRKN
;
A
#
# COMPACT_ATOMS: atom_id res chain seq x y z
N MET A 1 -39.51 17.51 -17.22
CA MET A 1 -40.14 16.21 -17.57
C MET A 1 -39.21 15.14 -17.03
N PHE A 2 -39.58 14.51 -15.92
CA PHE A 2 -38.76 13.50 -15.26
C PHE A 2 -38.60 12.31 -16.21
N LEU A 3 -37.36 11.97 -16.59
CA LEU A 3 -37.05 10.60 -16.99
C LEU A 3 -37.04 9.81 -15.68
N PRO A 4 -38.10 9.03 -15.38
CA PRO A 4 -38.32 8.57 -14.03
C PRO A 4 -37.36 7.42 -13.74
N ILE A 5 -37.18 7.16 -12.46
CA ILE A 5 -36.75 5.90 -11.84
C ILE A 5 -37.31 4.65 -12.57
N SER A 6 -38.38 4.79 -13.37
CA SER A 6 -38.92 3.76 -14.28
C SER A 6 -37.96 3.25 -15.35
N THR A 7 -36.99 4.01 -15.87
CA THR A 7 -36.04 3.47 -16.87
C THR A 7 -34.96 2.60 -16.23
N LEU A 8 -34.51 2.97 -15.02
CA LEU A 8 -33.62 2.15 -14.21
C LEU A 8 -34.34 0.90 -13.69
N LEU A 9 -35.59 1.04 -13.23
CA LEU A 9 -36.44 -0.09 -12.89
C LEU A 9 -36.75 -0.98 -14.10
N LEU A 10 -36.91 -0.41 -15.30
CA LEU A 10 -37.13 -1.18 -16.53
C LEU A 10 -35.85 -1.92 -16.94
N ALA A 11 -34.67 -1.32 -16.80
CA ALA A 11 -33.39 -1.99 -17.02
C ALA A 11 -33.13 -3.10 -15.99
N ILE A 12 -33.46 -2.87 -14.71
CA ILE A 12 -33.41 -3.88 -13.65
C ILE A 12 -34.46 -4.97 -13.91
N LEU A 13 -35.69 -4.64 -14.32
CA LEU A 13 -36.72 -5.62 -14.70
C LEU A 13 -36.31 -6.41 -15.95
N LEU A 14 -35.65 -5.78 -16.93
CA LEU A 14 -35.15 -6.46 -18.12
C LEU A 14 -33.98 -7.40 -17.76
N ALA A 15 -33.10 -7.01 -16.84
CA ALA A 15 -32.06 -7.88 -16.29
C ALA A 15 -32.64 -9.07 -15.51
N VAL A 16 -33.71 -8.84 -14.74
CA VAL A 16 -34.43 -9.88 -14.00
C VAL A 16 -35.23 -10.79 -14.94
N THR A 17 -35.86 -10.27 -15.99
CA THR A 17 -36.62 -11.09 -16.97
C THR A 17 -35.72 -11.82 -17.96
N CYS A 18 -34.52 -11.31 -18.26
CA CYS A 18 -33.52 -12.05 -19.02
C CYS A 18 -32.94 -13.23 -18.22
N SER A 19 -32.99 -13.16 -16.87
CA SER A 19 -32.60 -14.27 -16.00
C SER A 19 -33.60 -15.44 -15.96
N SER A 20 -34.83 -15.24 -16.44
CA SER A 20 -35.91 -16.23 -16.42
C SER A 20 -36.18 -16.92 -17.76
N GLN A 21 -35.51 -16.54 -18.85
CA GLN A 21 -35.66 -17.24 -20.12
C GLN A 21 -34.72 -18.45 -20.23
N THR A 22 -35.33 -19.61 -20.43
CA THR A 22 -34.73 -20.93 -20.56
C THR A 22 -34.00 -21.07 -21.89
N SER A 23 -32.68 -20.84 -21.90
CA SER A 23 -31.76 -21.46 -22.86
C SER A 23 -30.80 -22.40 -22.11
N ASP A 24 -30.62 -23.61 -22.66
CA ASP A 24 -29.98 -24.76 -22.02
C ASP A 24 -28.45 -24.81 -22.21
N GLU A 25 -27.78 -23.66 -22.36
CA GLU A 25 -26.31 -23.60 -22.43
C GLU A 25 -25.69 -22.75 -21.30
N PRO A 26 -24.90 -23.35 -20.38
CA PRO A 26 -24.30 -22.66 -19.24
C PRO A 26 -23.36 -21.50 -19.61
N SER A 27 -22.66 -21.58 -20.74
CA SER A 27 -21.70 -20.55 -21.17
C SER A 27 -22.38 -19.26 -21.68
N CYS A 28 -23.59 -19.39 -22.24
CA CYS A 28 -24.36 -18.26 -22.78
C CYS A 28 -25.02 -17.44 -21.66
N LYS A 29 -25.47 -18.09 -20.58
CA LYS A 29 -26.02 -17.41 -19.38
C LYS A 29 -24.97 -16.58 -18.62
N VAL A 30 -23.72 -17.04 -18.59
CA VAL A 30 -22.62 -16.35 -17.89
C VAL A 30 -22.13 -15.13 -18.68
N LYS A 31 -21.99 -15.23 -20.01
CA LYS A 31 -21.66 -14.09 -20.89
C LYS A 31 -22.73 -12.99 -20.85
N GLY A 32 -24.01 -13.37 -20.87
CA GLY A 32 -25.11 -12.41 -20.80
C GLY A 32 -25.13 -11.60 -19.51
N LYS A 33 -24.90 -12.24 -18.35
CA LYS A 33 -24.84 -11.56 -17.06
C LYS A 33 -23.65 -10.60 -16.95
N THR A 34 -22.47 -11.00 -17.41
CA THR A 34 -21.28 -10.14 -17.38
C THR A 34 -21.45 -8.92 -18.29
N GLN A 35 -22.03 -9.09 -19.48
CA GLN A 35 -22.30 -7.98 -20.40
C GLN A 35 -23.32 -7.00 -19.80
N VAL A 36 -24.38 -7.49 -19.15
CA VAL A 36 -25.37 -6.63 -18.48
C VAL A 36 -24.73 -5.82 -17.35
N LEU A 37 -23.85 -6.42 -16.54
CA LEU A 37 -23.14 -5.69 -15.48
C LEU A 37 -22.20 -4.61 -16.03
N LEU A 38 -21.55 -4.87 -17.16
CA LEU A 38 -20.73 -3.89 -17.87
C LEU A 38 -21.57 -2.77 -18.48
N ASP A 39 -22.68 -3.10 -19.13
CA ASP A 39 -23.61 -2.11 -19.70
C ASP A 39 -24.20 -1.20 -18.61
N ILE A 40 -24.46 -1.74 -17.41
CA ILE A 40 -24.87 -0.95 -16.25
C ILE A 40 -23.74 -0.03 -15.79
N ALA A 41 -22.50 -0.51 -15.73
CA ALA A 41 -21.35 0.31 -15.34
C ALA A 41 -21.09 1.43 -16.36
N ASP A 42 -21.19 1.14 -17.66
CA ASP A 42 -21.12 2.11 -18.75
C ASP A 42 -22.23 3.15 -18.68
N PHE A 43 -23.46 2.72 -18.37
CA PHE A 43 -24.60 3.62 -18.16
C PHE A 43 -24.39 4.55 -16.97
N CYS A 44 -23.88 4.01 -15.85
CA CYS A 44 -23.54 4.80 -14.67
C CYS A 44 -22.47 5.85 -15.03
N LEU A 45 -21.45 5.46 -15.79
CA LEU A 45 -20.40 6.36 -16.28
C LEU A 45 -20.96 7.46 -17.19
N PHE A 46 -21.87 7.11 -18.09
CA PHE A 46 -22.56 8.08 -18.96
C PHE A 46 -23.37 9.09 -18.13
N LYS A 47 -24.10 8.63 -17.10
CA LYS A 47 -24.84 9.52 -16.19
C LYS A 47 -23.93 10.41 -15.37
N ILE A 48 -22.81 9.90 -14.87
CA ILE A 48 -21.79 10.71 -14.18
C ILE A 48 -21.27 11.83 -15.11
N LYS A 49 -20.98 11.53 -16.39
CA LYS A 49 -20.58 12.54 -17.39
C LYS A 49 -21.66 13.61 -17.61
N GLU A 50 -22.92 13.19 -17.68
CA GLU A 50 -24.07 14.09 -17.84
C GLU A 50 -24.13 15.09 -16.66
N PHE A 51 -23.99 14.60 -15.42
CA PHE A 51 -23.99 15.43 -14.21
C PHE A 51 -22.73 16.29 -14.04
N HIS A 52 -21.58 15.86 -14.59
CA HIS A 52 -20.30 16.57 -14.48
C HIS A 52 -20.05 17.61 -15.58
N SER A 53 -20.78 17.55 -16.70
CA SER A 53 -20.60 18.49 -17.80
C SER A 53 -20.93 19.94 -17.37
N ARG A 54 -19.96 20.86 -17.49
CA ARG A 54 -20.19 22.30 -17.36
C ARG A 54 -21.16 22.72 -18.47
N SER A 55 -22.28 23.33 -18.12
CA SER A 55 -23.24 23.87 -19.10
C SER A 55 -22.52 24.84 -20.04
N LYS A 56 -22.42 24.46 -21.32
CA LYS A 56 -22.12 25.42 -22.39
C LYS A 56 -23.34 25.85 -23.18
N ASN A 57 -24.51 25.27 -22.91
CA ASN A 57 -25.77 25.76 -23.44
C ASN A 57 -26.72 26.01 -22.26
N ASP A 58 -26.96 27.29 -21.99
CA ASP A 58 -28.18 27.74 -21.36
C ASP A 58 -29.35 27.28 -22.22
N GLU A 59 -29.98 26.19 -21.78
CA GLU A 59 -31.41 25.87 -21.96
C GLU A 59 -31.58 24.36 -21.70
N MET A 60 -31.74 24.00 -20.42
CA MET A 60 -32.77 23.05 -19.95
C MET A 60 -32.55 22.80 -18.46
N HIS A 61 -33.46 23.32 -17.63
CA HIS A 61 -33.44 23.23 -16.18
C HIS A 61 -33.22 21.80 -15.64
N SER A 62 -32.08 21.59 -14.96
CA SER A 62 -31.95 20.54 -13.95
C SER A 62 -32.33 21.17 -12.60
N TYR A 63 -33.51 20.84 -12.09
CA TYR A 63 -34.05 21.24 -10.79
C TYR A 63 -33.24 20.74 -9.57
N LEU A 64 -32.11 20.08 -9.79
CA LEU A 64 -31.26 19.51 -8.76
C LEU A 64 -30.23 20.54 -8.26
N THR A 65 -30.17 20.71 -6.95
CA THR A 65 -29.12 21.42 -6.23
C THR A 65 -27.75 20.77 -6.46
N GLU A 66 -26.67 21.54 -6.25
CA GLU A 66 -25.30 21.01 -6.26
C GLU A 66 -25.12 19.79 -5.34
N CYS A 67 -25.82 19.76 -4.21
CA CYS A 67 -25.76 18.65 -3.26
C CYS A 67 -26.42 17.39 -3.83
N GLU A 68 -27.62 17.52 -4.41
CA GLU A 68 -28.33 16.39 -5.02
C GLU A 68 -27.59 15.83 -6.24
N LYS A 69 -26.92 16.69 -7.03
CA LYS A 69 -26.04 16.23 -8.12
C LYS A 69 -24.87 15.39 -7.58
N LYS A 70 -24.25 15.80 -6.48
CA LYS A 70 -23.15 15.05 -5.84
C LYS A 70 -23.62 13.71 -5.26
N GLU A 71 -24.78 13.69 -4.61
CA GLU A 71 -25.37 12.45 -4.09
C GLU A 71 -25.71 11.46 -5.20
N MET A 72 -26.30 11.94 -6.30
CA MET A 72 -26.59 11.11 -7.46
C MET A 72 -25.32 10.55 -8.11
N ILE A 73 -24.27 11.39 -8.25
CA ILE A 73 -22.95 10.93 -8.73
C ILE A 73 -22.39 9.83 -7.83
N GLN A 74 -22.48 9.99 -6.50
CA GLN A 74 -22.00 8.99 -5.55
C GLN A 74 -22.76 7.66 -5.69
N VAL A 75 -24.08 7.71 -5.84
CA VAL A 75 -24.91 6.49 -6.04
C VAL A 75 -24.51 5.76 -7.33
N TYR A 76 -24.33 6.48 -8.44
CA TYR A 76 -23.89 5.86 -9.70
C TYR A 76 -22.46 5.29 -9.60
N LEU A 77 -21.58 5.95 -8.83
CA LEU A 77 -20.23 5.48 -8.59
C LEU A 77 -20.23 4.15 -7.80
N ASP A 78 -21.01 4.09 -6.73
CA ASP A 78 -21.10 2.91 -5.86
C ASP A 78 -21.68 1.72 -6.63
N ILE A 79 -22.68 1.94 -7.49
CA ILE A 79 -23.25 0.92 -8.37
C ILE A 79 -22.18 0.41 -9.36
N ALA A 80 -21.45 1.31 -10.01
CA ALA A 80 -20.41 0.94 -10.97
C ALA A 80 -19.28 0.14 -10.30
N MET A 81 -18.81 0.56 -9.12
CA MET A 81 -17.73 -0.12 -8.39
C MET A 81 -18.16 -1.49 -7.87
N ASN A 82 -19.37 -1.62 -7.33
CA ASN A 82 -19.88 -2.91 -6.84
C ASN A 82 -20.05 -3.91 -7.98
N ASN A 83 -20.57 -3.49 -9.13
CA ASN A 83 -20.70 -4.37 -10.30
C ASN A 83 -19.32 -4.80 -10.84
N LEU A 84 -18.34 -3.90 -10.89
CA LEU A 84 -16.97 -4.24 -11.30
C LEU A 84 -16.30 -5.22 -10.33
N LYS A 85 -16.53 -5.04 -9.03
CA LYS A 85 -16.08 -5.98 -7.99
C LYS A 85 -16.71 -7.36 -8.18
N ASP A 86 -18.03 -7.42 -8.38
CA ASP A 86 -18.74 -8.69 -8.62
C ASP A 86 -18.26 -9.41 -9.87
N ILE A 87 -17.95 -8.69 -10.96
CA ILE A 87 -17.35 -9.26 -12.17
C ILE A 87 -15.97 -9.85 -11.86
N LYS A 88 -15.13 -9.11 -11.13
CA LYS A 88 -13.77 -9.54 -10.77
C LYS A 88 -13.78 -10.79 -9.90
N GLU A 89 -14.69 -10.85 -8.93
CA GLU A 89 -14.78 -11.96 -7.97
C GLU A 89 -15.47 -13.20 -8.55
N ASN A 90 -16.51 -13.04 -9.37
CA ASN A 90 -17.35 -14.15 -9.80
C ASN A 90 -17.19 -14.56 -11.28
N HIS A 91 -16.48 -13.76 -12.11
CA HIS A 91 -16.40 -13.95 -13.57
C HIS A 91 -14.95 -13.86 -14.13
N ALA A 92 -13.95 -14.31 -13.35
CA ALA A 92 -12.52 -14.19 -13.65
C ALA A 92 -12.07 -14.70 -15.04
N LEU A 93 -12.68 -15.77 -15.58
CA LEU A 93 -12.32 -16.33 -16.90
C LEU A 93 -12.71 -15.44 -18.10
N ILE A 94 -13.73 -14.58 -17.93
CA ILE A 94 -14.17 -13.60 -18.96
C ILE A 94 -13.45 -12.26 -18.75
N PHE A 95 -13.13 -11.94 -17.49
CA PHE A 95 -12.39 -10.73 -17.11
C PHE A 95 -11.04 -10.61 -17.83
N ASN A 96 -10.31 -11.72 -17.99
CA ASN A 96 -9.05 -11.76 -18.75
C ASN A 96 -9.18 -11.38 -20.23
N GLY A 97 -10.39 -11.44 -20.82
CA GLY A 97 -10.65 -11.01 -22.21
C GLY A 97 -11.17 -9.57 -22.34
N LEU A 98 -11.52 -8.93 -21.22
CA LEU A 98 -12.09 -7.58 -21.14
C LEU A 98 -11.22 -6.64 -20.29
N GLU A 99 -10.02 -7.08 -19.94
CA GLU A 99 -9.08 -6.40 -19.04
C GLU A 99 -8.79 -4.97 -19.51
N ASP A 100 -8.62 -4.76 -20.82
CA ASP A 100 -8.41 -3.43 -21.42
C ASP A 100 -9.63 -2.52 -21.33
N GLN A 101 -10.85 -3.06 -21.47
CA GLN A 101 -12.10 -2.28 -21.35
C GLN A 101 -12.38 -1.94 -19.89
N SER A 102 -12.20 -2.90 -18.97
CA SER A 102 -12.32 -2.69 -17.53
C SER A 102 -11.30 -1.68 -17.01
N LYS A 103 -10.04 -1.78 -17.45
CA LYS A 103 -8.97 -0.84 -17.12
C LYS A 103 -9.27 0.55 -17.66
N ASN A 104 -9.72 0.67 -18.92
CA ASN A 104 -10.17 1.95 -19.48
C ASN A 104 -11.36 2.52 -18.70
N LEU A 105 -12.35 1.71 -18.35
CA LEU A 105 -13.52 2.17 -17.60
C LEU A 105 -13.13 2.67 -16.22
N THR A 106 -12.23 1.96 -15.55
CA THR A 106 -11.70 2.29 -14.23
C THR A 106 -10.89 3.59 -14.30
N THR A 107 -9.95 3.70 -15.23
CA THR A 107 -9.18 4.93 -15.50
C THR A 107 -10.09 6.10 -15.86
N HIS A 108 -11.15 5.86 -16.64
CA HIS A 108 -12.10 6.89 -17.06
C HIS A 108 -13.00 7.32 -15.89
N LEU A 109 -13.45 6.40 -15.05
CA LEU A 109 -14.23 6.65 -13.82
C LEU A 109 -13.40 7.51 -12.85
N TYR A 110 -12.13 7.17 -12.63
CA TYR A 110 -11.19 7.96 -11.82
C TYR A 110 -10.87 9.34 -12.42
N SER A 111 -10.96 9.50 -13.75
CA SER A 111 -10.76 10.80 -14.42
C SER A 111 -11.98 11.73 -14.36
N LEU A 112 -13.18 11.15 -14.23
CA LEU A 112 -14.46 11.87 -14.22
C LEU A 112 -14.90 12.30 -12.84
N VAL A 113 -14.37 11.66 -11.80
CA VAL A 113 -14.47 12.23 -10.47
C VAL A 113 -13.34 13.23 -10.34
N PRO A 114 -13.57 14.49 -9.92
CA PRO A 114 -12.49 15.33 -9.49
C PRO A 114 -11.79 14.57 -8.35
N LEU A 115 -10.57 14.06 -8.59
CA LEU A 115 -9.73 13.47 -7.54
C LEU A 115 -9.54 14.42 -6.34
N LYS A 116 -9.85 15.72 -6.53
CA LYS A 116 -9.95 16.75 -5.48
C LYS A 116 -11.14 16.62 -4.53
N GLU A 117 -12.18 15.85 -4.85
CA GLU A 117 -13.37 15.67 -4.00
C GLU A 117 -13.40 14.27 -3.34
N ILE A 118 -12.94 13.18 -4.00
CA ILE A 118 -12.74 11.86 -3.33
C ILE A 118 -11.54 11.92 -2.36
N GLY A 119 -10.44 12.55 -2.78
CA GLY A 119 -9.22 12.68 -1.98
C GLY A 119 -9.34 13.61 -0.76
N LYS A 120 -10.51 14.21 -0.52
CA LYS A 120 -10.77 15.00 0.70
C LYS A 120 -11.45 14.20 1.81
N LYS A 121 -12.00 13.01 1.52
CA LYS A 121 -12.75 12.21 2.51
C LYS A 121 -12.17 10.83 2.75
N HIS A 122 -11.53 10.23 1.76
CA HIS A 122 -10.87 8.94 1.94
C HIS A 122 -9.43 9.16 2.42
N LYS A 123 -9.16 8.71 3.65
CA LYS A 123 -7.87 8.79 4.32
C LYS A 123 -7.17 7.43 4.15
N PRO A 124 -6.32 7.24 3.11
CA PRO A 124 -5.68 5.95 2.89
C PRO A 124 -4.82 5.58 4.10
N THR A 125 -4.86 4.32 4.49
CA THR A 125 -4.21 3.80 5.71
C THR A 125 -2.76 3.41 5.51
N ASP A 126 -2.40 3.06 4.28
CA ASP A 126 -1.08 2.59 3.86
C ASP A 126 -0.86 2.81 2.34
N CYS A 127 0.35 2.54 1.85
CA CYS A 127 0.66 2.66 0.43
C CYS A 127 -0.02 1.61 -0.46
N THR A 128 -0.49 0.49 0.11
CA THR A 128 -1.24 -0.52 -0.64
C THR A 128 -2.58 0.04 -1.08
N GLU A 129 -3.30 0.70 -0.18
CA GLU A 129 -4.56 1.39 -0.48
C GLU A 129 -4.36 2.56 -1.45
N ILE A 130 -3.25 3.31 -1.33
CA ILE A 130 -2.92 4.36 -2.30
C ILE A 130 -2.76 3.77 -3.70
N LEU A 131 -2.05 2.64 -3.85
CA LEU A 131 -1.86 2.00 -5.14
C LEU A 131 -3.19 1.49 -5.73
N GLU A 132 -4.08 0.96 -4.89
CA GLU A 132 -5.40 0.47 -5.30
C GLU A 132 -6.31 1.61 -5.80
N ILE A 133 -6.22 2.79 -5.19
CA ILE A 133 -7.07 3.95 -5.51
C ILE A 133 -6.49 4.80 -6.64
N LEU A 134 -5.16 4.94 -6.66
CA LEU A 134 -4.44 5.84 -7.55
C LEU A 134 -3.39 5.00 -8.27
N GLN A 135 -3.47 4.87 -9.60
CA GLN A 135 -2.33 4.38 -10.41
C GLN A 135 -1.17 5.37 -10.28
N SER A 136 -0.39 5.21 -9.22
CA SER A 136 0.54 6.18 -8.66
C SER A 136 1.99 5.81 -8.93
N LYS A 137 2.86 6.82 -8.96
CA LYS A 137 4.31 6.64 -9.04
C LYS A 137 4.91 6.62 -7.65
N SER A 138 6.12 6.07 -7.50
CA SER A 138 6.85 6.16 -6.23
C SER A 138 7.07 7.62 -5.80
N GLY A 139 6.91 7.90 -4.52
CA GLY A 139 6.99 9.27 -3.99
C GLY A 139 6.49 9.40 -2.56
N ILE A 140 6.43 10.65 -2.08
CA ILE A 140 5.88 10.97 -0.76
C ILE A 140 4.36 11.04 -0.85
N TYR A 141 3.70 10.36 0.08
CA TYR A 141 2.25 10.41 0.26
C TYR A 141 1.90 10.60 1.72
N THR A 142 0.70 11.09 1.98
CA THR A 142 0.12 11.15 3.33
C THR A 142 -0.83 9.96 3.52
N ILE A 143 -0.65 9.24 4.63
CA ILE A 143 -1.51 8.14 5.07
C ILE A 143 -2.06 8.43 6.48
N TRP A 144 -3.09 7.68 6.86
CA TRP A 144 -3.76 7.74 8.16
C TRP A 144 -3.88 6.34 8.74
N PRO A 145 -2.78 5.75 9.23
CA PRO A 145 -2.79 4.44 9.87
C PRO A 145 -3.65 4.41 11.15
N THR A 146 -3.95 5.58 11.70
CA THR A 146 -4.93 5.84 12.75
C THR A 146 -5.64 7.15 12.40
N GLU A 147 -6.22 7.87 13.35
CA GLU A 147 -6.75 9.22 13.09
C GLU A 147 -5.69 10.28 12.79
N LYS A 148 -4.41 9.98 13.04
CA LYS A 148 -3.29 10.90 12.80
C LYS A 148 -2.71 10.73 11.39
N GLU A 149 -2.47 11.85 10.73
CA GLU A 149 -1.76 11.88 9.45
C GLU A 149 -0.28 11.54 9.62
N LEU A 150 0.28 10.87 8.63
CA LEU A 150 1.68 10.47 8.56
C LEU A 150 2.17 10.57 7.12
N GLU A 151 3.24 11.33 6.89
CA GLU A 151 3.94 11.30 5.62
C GLU A 151 4.83 10.06 5.52
N VAL A 152 4.75 9.36 4.39
CA VAL A 152 5.55 8.16 4.09
C VAL A 152 6.08 8.21 2.67
N PHE A 153 7.16 7.49 2.41
CA PHE A 153 7.56 7.18 1.05
C PHE A 153 6.84 5.89 0.60
N CYS A 154 6.07 5.98 -0.48
CA CYS A 154 5.50 4.82 -1.14
C CYS A 154 6.39 4.40 -2.31
N ASP A 155 6.82 3.16 -2.30
CA ASP A 155 7.40 2.49 -3.46
C ASP A 155 6.29 1.77 -4.21
N MET A 156 5.96 2.31 -5.38
CA MET A 156 4.88 1.84 -6.27
C MET A 156 5.41 1.00 -7.44
N ASP A 157 6.72 0.77 -7.50
CA ASP A 157 7.37 0.14 -8.65
C ASP A 157 7.86 -1.28 -8.33
N THR A 158 8.43 -1.49 -7.14
CA THR A 158 9.05 -2.78 -6.76
C THR A 158 8.01 -3.88 -6.56
N ASP A 159 8.17 -5.02 -7.24
CA ASP A 159 7.33 -6.22 -7.03
C ASP A 159 5.82 -5.93 -7.09
N GLY A 160 5.39 -5.08 -8.02
CA GLY A 160 3.98 -4.68 -8.16
C GLY A 160 3.54 -3.51 -7.25
N GLY A 161 4.46 -2.94 -6.46
CA GLY A 161 4.24 -1.70 -5.72
C GLY A 161 3.43 -1.87 -4.43
N GLY A 162 2.99 -0.71 -3.90
CA GLY A 162 2.13 -0.63 -2.71
C GLY A 162 2.92 -0.74 -1.40
N TRP A 163 4.23 -0.50 -1.45
CA TRP A 163 5.14 -0.65 -0.32
C TRP A 163 5.29 0.66 0.45
N THR A 164 5.04 0.63 1.75
CA THR A 164 5.34 1.72 2.69
C THR A 164 6.77 1.58 3.21
N VAL A 165 7.68 2.46 2.82
CA VAL A 165 9.08 2.40 3.27
C VAL A 165 9.19 2.93 4.71
N ILE A 166 9.75 2.12 5.62
CA ILE A 166 9.89 2.45 7.04
C ILE A 166 11.33 2.76 7.46
N GLN A 167 12.30 2.38 6.63
CA GLN A 167 13.72 2.67 6.82
C GLN A 167 14.38 2.77 5.45
N ARG A 168 15.31 3.72 5.32
CA ARG A 168 16.21 3.81 4.16
C ARG A 168 17.61 4.17 4.63
N ARG A 169 18.61 3.54 4.01
CA ARG A 169 20.04 3.86 4.09
C ARG A 169 20.63 3.88 2.69
N GLY A 170 21.47 4.86 2.38
CA GLY A 170 22.15 4.90 1.09
C GLY A 170 23.25 5.96 1.03
N ASN A 171 23.94 6.03 -0.10
CA ASN A 171 24.99 7.02 -0.32
C ASN A 171 24.40 8.41 -0.64
N PHE A 172 24.02 9.15 0.40
CA PHE A 172 23.53 10.51 0.29
C PHE A 172 24.61 11.54 0.63
N SER A 173 24.44 12.78 0.14
CA SER A 173 25.40 13.87 0.39
C SER A 173 25.68 14.16 1.87
N LYS A 174 24.75 13.79 2.76
CA LYS A 174 24.93 13.81 4.20
C LYS A 174 24.28 12.57 4.78
N GLN A 175 25.09 11.74 5.43
CA GLN A 175 24.63 10.57 6.14
C GLN A 175 23.89 10.96 7.42
N GLU A 176 22.74 10.35 7.67
CA GLU A 176 22.05 10.45 8.95
C GLU A 176 22.70 9.54 10.02
N ASP A 177 22.81 10.03 11.26
CA ASP A 177 23.33 9.25 12.39
C ASP A 177 22.21 8.35 12.97
N PHE A 178 22.41 7.04 12.97
CA PHE A 178 21.47 6.07 13.52
C PHE A 178 21.82 5.64 14.95
N TYR A 179 22.96 6.06 15.53
CA TYR A 179 23.30 5.72 16.91
C TYR A 179 22.56 6.61 17.93
N ARG A 180 21.23 6.50 17.94
CA ARG A 180 20.32 7.38 18.66
C ARG A 180 19.78 6.75 19.96
N VAL A 181 19.13 7.60 20.77
CA VAL A 181 18.42 7.21 21.99
C VAL A 181 17.01 6.68 21.69
N TRP A 182 16.39 6.04 22.67
CA TRP A 182 15.03 5.47 22.58
C TRP A 182 14.02 6.45 22.01
N GLU A 183 14.00 7.67 22.56
CA GLU A 183 13.04 8.70 22.19
C GLU A 183 13.13 9.10 20.71
N SER A 184 14.33 9.06 20.12
CA SER A 184 14.52 9.31 18.69
C SER A 184 13.96 8.17 17.85
N TYR A 185 14.26 6.92 18.21
CA TYR A 185 13.71 5.75 17.51
C TYR A 185 12.20 5.62 17.66
N LYS A 186 11.65 6.04 18.79
CA LYS A 186 10.21 6.13 19.03
C LYS A 186 9.52 7.07 18.04
N LYS A 187 10.02 8.31 17.93
CA LYS A 187 9.42 9.38 17.11
C LYS A 187 9.75 9.28 15.62
N GLY A 188 10.88 8.68 15.28
CA GLY A 188 11.45 8.74 13.93
C GLY A 188 12.44 9.89 13.77
N PHE A 189 13.31 9.78 12.76
CA PHE A 189 14.35 10.75 12.45
C PHE A 189 14.84 10.60 11.00
N GLY A 190 15.58 11.59 10.53
CA GLY A 190 16.13 11.64 9.18
C GLY A 190 15.21 12.34 8.18
N ASN A 191 15.41 12.06 6.90
CA ASN A 191 14.65 12.65 5.80
C ASN A 191 14.07 11.52 4.94
N ILE A 192 12.75 11.53 4.76
CA ILE A 192 12.00 10.52 3.99
C ILE A 192 12.49 10.31 2.55
N MET A 193 13.19 11.28 1.97
CA MET A 193 13.80 11.20 0.63
C MET A 193 15.28 10.76 0.65
N LYS A 194 15.87 10.57 1.83
CA LYS A 194 17.26 10.17 2.06
C LYS A 194 17.31 9.06 3.11
N ASP A 195 18.28 9.09 4.01
CA ASP A 195 18.30 8.20 5.16
C ASP A 195 17.23 8.59 6.19
N PHE A 196 16.44 7.63 6.65
CA PHE A 196 15.50 7.85 7.73
C PHE A 196 15.11 6.57 8.46
N TRP A 197 14.55 6.75 9.65
CA TRP A 197 13.78 5.77 10.39
C TRP A 197 12.39 6.36 10.64
N LEU A 198 11.33 5.66 10.21
CA LEU A 198 9.97 6.20 10.28
C LEU A 198 9.48 6.45 11.72
N GLY A 199 10.03 5.71 12.69
CA GLY A 199 9.65 5.80 14.09
C GLY A 199 8.84 4.59 14.56
N ASN A 200 9.16 4.07 15.74
CA ASN A 200 8.55 2.86 16.26
C ASN A 200 7.05 3.02 16.53
N GLU A 201 6.59 4.21 16.95
CA GLU A 201 5.15 4.48 17.11
C GLU A 201 4.41 4.41 15.77
N ASN A 202 5.02 4.95 14.72
CA ASN A 202 4.45 4.93 13.37
C ASN A 202 4.44 3.52 12.78
N ILE A 203 5.52 2.76 12.96
CA ILE A 203 5.62 1.37 12.52
C ILE A 203 4.61 0.49 13.29
N TYR A 204 4.44 0.71 14.61
CA TYR A 204 3.44 0.03 15.41
C TYR A 204 2.03 0.33 14.88
N ALA A 205 1.71 1.60 14.66
CA ALA A 205 0.43 2.03 14.12
C ALA A 205 0.12 1.39 12.75
N ILE A 206 1.12 1.29 11.86
CA ILE A 206 0.96 0.64 10.55
C ILE A 206 0.70 -0.86 10.73
N THR A 207 1.62 -1.55 11.39
CA THR A 207 1.66 -3.02 11.43
C THR A 207 0.58 -3.69 12.26
N ASN A 208 -0.17 -2.93 13.07
CA ASN A 208 -1.26 -3.46 13.91
C ASN A 208 -2.67 -3.21 13.33
N GLN A 209 -2.77 -2.65 12.12
CA GLN A 209 -4.07 -2.49 11.43
C GLN A 209 -4.52 -3.74 10.68
N SER A 210 -3.58 -4.53 10.18
CA SER A 210 -3.82 -5.73 9.39
C SER A 210 -2.57 -6.61 9.39
N LYS A 211 -2.55 -7.67 8.59
CA LYS A 211 -1.34 -8.45 8.33
C LYS A 211 -0.49 -7.75 7.28
N TYR A 212 0.79 -7.53 7.59
CA TYR A 212 1.76 -6.93 6.66
C TYR A 212 2.89 -7.90 6.39
N GLU A 213 3.28 -8.05 5.12
CA GLU A 213 4.58 -8.61 4.77
C GLU A 213 5.66 -7.52 4.85
N VAL A 214 6.90 -7.93 5.06
CA VAL A 214 8.06 -7.04 5.04
C VAL A 214 9.06 -7.50 4.00
N ARG A 215 9.60 -6.53 3.27
CA ARG A 215 10.68 -6.73 2.29
C ARG A 215 11.89 -5.91 2.70
N PHE A 216 13.05 -6.53 2.58
CA PHE A 216 14.36 -5.93 2.75
C PHE A 216 15.03 -5.87 1.39
N ASP A 217 15.29 -4.68 0.86
CA ASP A 217 16.09 -4.47 -0.35
C ASP A 217 17.48 -4.00 0.08
N LEU A 218 18.53 -4.67 -0.39
CA LEU A 218 19.90 -4.50 0.07
C LEU A 218 20.84 -4.26 -1.12
N GLU A 219 21.87 -3.44 -0.91
CA GLU A 219 22.90 -3.12 -1.90
C GLU A 219 24.28 -3.22 -1.28
N ASP A 220 25.23 -3.87 -1.97
CA ASP A 220 26.63 -3.96 -1.53
C ASP A 220 27.50 -2.84 -2.12
N ALA A 221 28.75 -2.75 -1.70
CA ALA A 221 29.67 -1.71 -2.15
C ALA A 221 30.07 -1.81 -3.64
N ASP A 222 29.83 -2.96 -4.27
CA ASP A 222 30.10 -3.20 -5.68
C ASP A 222 28.85 -2.95 -6.55
N GLY A 223 27.72 -2.54 -5.94
CA GLY A 223 26.45 -2.25 -6.62
C GLY A 223 25.61 -3.49 -6.91
N ASN A 224 25.91 -4.65 -6.31
CA ASN A 224 25.03 -5.80 -6.40
C ASN A 224 23.83 -5.61 -5.48
N HIS A 225 22.66 -6.07 -5.94
CA HIS A 225 21.43 -6.01 -5.16
C HIS A 225 20.96 -7.40 -4.74
N ARG A 226 20.42 -7.50 -3.54
CA ARG A 226 19.67 -8.66 -3.07
C ARG A 226 18.45 -8.25 -2.28
N PHE A 227 17.45 -9.12 -2.23
CA PHE A 227 16.31 -8.91 -1.35
C PHE A 227 15.95 -10.13 -0.49
N GLY A 228 15.14 -9.90 0.54
CA GLY A 228 14.51 -10.94 1.34
C GLY A 228 13.11 -10.52 1.79
N VAL A 229 12.16 -11.45 1.76
CA VAL A 229 10.75 -11.20 2.14
C VAL A 229 10.32 -12.15 3.26
N TYR A 230 9.58 -11.61 4.22
CA TYR A 230 8.93 -12.37 5.29
C TYR A 230 7.41 -12.16 5.21
N ASP A 231 6.64 -13.24 5.40
CA ASP A 231 5.18 -13.23 5.21
C ASP A 231 4.38 -12.46 6.25
N SER A 232 5.02 -12.08 7.36
CA SER A 232 4.42 -11.28 8.41
C SER A 232 5.48 -10.46 9.15
N PHE A 233 5.11 -9.23 9.51
CA PHE A 233 5.91 -8.34 10.33
C PHE A 233 4.99 -7.46 11.16
N ARG A 234 5.18 -7.49 12.47
CA ARG A 234 4.58 -6.52 13.40
C ARG A 234 5.50 -6.24 14.56
N ILE A 235 5.29 -5.11 15.20
CA ILE A 235 5.88 -4.81 16.51
C ILE A 235 4.78 -4.60 17.53
N ASP A 236 5.06 -4.89 18.79
CA ASP A 236 4.14 -4.55 19.89
C ASP A 236 4.20 -3.04 20.24
N SER A 237 3.35 -2.61 21.17
CA SER A 237 3.32 -1.23 21.68
C SER A 237 4.59 -0.89 22.48
N GLU A 238 4.75 0.39 22.82
CA GLU A 238 5.84 0.85 23.68
C GLU A 238 5.86 0.17 25.06
N GLU A 239 4.69 -0.12 25.63
CA GLU A 239 4.55 -0.83 26.92
C GLU A 239 5.18 -2.23 26.88
N LYS A 240 5.23 -2.83 25.69
CA LYS A 240 5.88 -4.11 25.39
C LYS A 240 7.20 -3.91 24.65
N ASP A 241 7.80 -2.73 24.78
CA ASP A 241 9.12 -2.35 24.25
C ASP A 241 9.30 -2.61 22.74
N TYR A 242 8.24 -2.42 21.95
CA TYR A 242 8.24 -2.63 20.50
C TYR A 242 8.78 -4.01 20.09
N THR A 243 8.43 -5.05 20.85
CA THR A 243 8.89 -6.43 20.59
C THR A 243 8.56 -6.86 19.16
N LEU A 244 9.55 -7.38 18.43
CA LEU A 244 9.39 -7.84 17.06
C LEU A 244 8.64 -9.16 16.99
N HIS A 245 7.70 -9.26 16.05
CA HIS A 245 7.12 -10.51 15.59
C HIS A 245 7.29 -10.57 14.08
N ILE A 246 8.16 -11.45 13.61
CA ILE A 246 8.42 -11.67 12.19
C ILE A 246 8.10 -13.13 11.83
N GLY A 247 7.48 -13.33 10.68
CA GLY A 247 7.06 -14.64 10.20
C GLY A 247 8.13 -15.38 9.44
N ASN A 248 7.69 -16.26 8.54
CA ASN A 248 8.61 -17.11 7.78
C ASN A 248 9.28 -16.31 6.67
N TYR A 249 10.56 -16.58 6.43
CA TYR A 249 11.25 -16.17 5.22
C TYR A 249 10.64 -16.90 4.02
N THR A 250 10.08 -16.17 3.06
CA THR A 250 9.33 -16.76 1.94
C THR A 250 10.02 -16.64 0.60
N SER A 251 10.83 -15.61 0.38
CA SER A 251 11.50 -15.40 -0.91
C SER A 251 12.70 -14.46 -0.81
N GLY A 252 13.51 -14.47 -1.86
CA GLY A 252 14.68 -13.63 -2.03
C GLY A 252 16.01 -14.36 -1.80
N GLU A 253 17.07 -13.81 -2.36
CA GLU A 253 18.43 -14.34 -2.37
C GLU A 253 19.35 -13.75 -1.29
N ALA A 254 18.86 -12.80 -0.48
CA ALA A 254 19.63 -12.22 0.63
C ALA A 254 19.91 -13.23 1.77
N GLY A 255 19.09 -14.28 1.87
CA GLY A 255 19.11 -15.24 2.96
C GLY A 255 18.51 -14.68 4.24
N ASP A 256 18.13 -15.56 5.16
CA ASP A 256 17.46 -15.17 6.41
C ASP A 256 18.47 -14.61 7.42
N SER A 257 18.29 -13.37 7.86
CA SER A 257 19.06 -12.74 8.96
C SER A 257 18.15 -11.93 9.89
N MET A 258 16.84 -12.18 9.85
CA MET A 258 15.86 -11.54 10.74
C MET A 258 15.12 -12.54 11.62
N SER A 259 15.03 -13.82 11.27
CA SER A 259 14.37 -14.80 12.13
C SER A 259 15.04 -14.92 13.50
N TYR A 260 16.37 -14.74 13.59
CA TYR A 260 17.12 -14.66 14.84
C TYR A 260 16.67 -13.52 15.77
N HIS A 261 16.00 -12.51 15.23
CA HIS A 261 15.50 -11.33 15.95
C HIS A 261 14.06 -11.49 16.45
N ASN A 262 13.36 -12.54 16.04
CA ASN A 262 11.96 -12.74 16.36
C ASN A 262 11.74 -12.87 17.88
N GLY A 263 10.71 -12.18 18.41
CA GLY A 263 10.38 -12.18 19.84
C GLY A 263 11.27 -11.30 20.71
N HIS A 264 12.25 -10.60 20.15
CA HIS A 264 13.13 -9.73 20.92
C HIS A 264 12.63 -8.28 20.99
N LYS A 265 12.89 -7.65 22.14
CA LYS A 265 12.57 -6.25 22.41
C LYS A 265 13.47 -5.32 21.59
N PHE A 266 12.92 -4.19 21.15
CA PHE A 266 13.74 -3.14 20.57
C PHE A 266 14.72 -2.60 21.62
N SER A 267 15.94 -2.28 21.22
CA SER A 267 17.02 -1.85 22.11
C SER A 267 17.76 -0.67 21.51
N THR A 268 18.15 0.27 22.36
CA THR A 268 18.93 1.47 22.01
C THR A 268 20.06 1.66 23.01
N ARG A 269 20.91 2.67 22.78
CA ARG A 269 22.08 2.93 23.65
C ARG A 269 21.71 3.23 25.10
N ASP A 270 20.47 3.63 25.35
CA ASP A 270 19.93 4.05 26.64
C ASP A 270 18.83 3.13 27.20
N LYS A 271 18.29 2.15 26.44
CA LYS A 271 17.22 1.24 26.90
C LYS A 271 17.39 -0.21 26.40
N ASN A 272 16.95 -1.17 27.23
CA ASN A 272 17.03 -2.63 27.00
C ASN A 272 18.47 -3.15 26.83
N ASN A 273 18.79 -3.88 25.75
CA ASN A 273 20.11 -4.48 25.54
C ASN A 273 21.16 -3.43 25.13
N LYS A 274 21.53 -2.57 26.08
CA LYS A 274 22.48 -1.45 25.88
C LYS A 274 23.85 -1.94 25.47
N PHE A 275 24.25 -3.14 25.89
CA PHE A 275 25.53 -3.74 25.51
C PHE A 275 25.59 -3.95 24.00
N CYS A 276 24.64 -4.70 23.43
CA CYS A 276 24.60 -4.94 21.99
C CYS A 276 24.39 -3.64 21.20
N SER A 277 23.53 -2.74 21.68
CA SER A 277 23.35 -1.44 21.02
C SER A 277 24.62 -0.60 20.98
N LYS A 278 25.43 -0.62 22.05
CA LYS A 278 26.73 0.06 22.10
C LYS A 278 27.79 -0.64 21.26
N GLU A 279 27.82 -1.98 21.25
CA GLU A 279 28.76 -2.76 20.43
C GLU A 279 28.49 -2.56 18.92
N ARG A 280 27.22 -2.42 18.54
CA ARG A 280 26.75 -2.29 17.15
C ARG A 280 26.49 -0.86 16.69
N GLU A 281 26.59 0.10 17.61
CA GLU A 281 26.34 1.53 17.41
C GLU A 281 25.00 1.82 16.70
N ALA A 282 23.94 1.13 17.11
CA ALA A 282 22.61 1.26 16.48
C ALA A 282 21.47 0.82 17.41
N GLY A 283 20.24 1.23 17.09
CA GLY A 283 19.02 0.66 17.66
C GLY A 283 18.47 -0.49 16.81
N TRP A 284 18.16 -1.63 17.44
CA TRP A 284 17.63 -2.84 16.79
C TRP A 284 16.97 -3.79 17.78
N TRP A 285 16.31 -4.84 17.28
CA TRP A 285 15.77 -5.95 18.08
C TRP A 285 16.86 -6.96 18.46
N TYR A 286 17.84 -6.54 19.26
CA TYR A 286 18.99 -7.39 19.57
C TYR A 286 18.66 -8.63 20.41
N HIS A 287 19.29 -9.75 20.03
CA HIS A 287 19.45 -10.95 20.86
C HIS A 287 20.88 -10.97 21.44
N TYR A 288 21.75 -11.91 21.05
CA TYR A 288 23.16 -11.98 21.48
C TYR A 288 24.15 -12.07 20.30
N CYS A 289 24.49 -11.00 19.59
CA CYS A 289 23.79 -9.72 19.54
C CYS A 289 22.88 -9.64 18.31
N THR A 290 23.42 -9.96 17.13
CA THR A 290 22.68 -9.72 15.88
C THR A 290 23.18 -10.53 14.70
N GLU A 291 22.24 -10.89 13.81
CA GLU A 291 22.53 -11.39 12.46
C GLU A 291 22.28 -10.31 11.39
N SER A 292 21.59 -9.23 11.73
CA SER A 292 21.40 -8.06 10.85
C SER A 292 21.55 -6.75 11.61
N ASN A 293 22.23 -5.76 11.05
CA ASN A 293 22.44 -4.47 11.70
C ASN A 293 22.19 -3.32 10.72
N LEU A 294 21.02 -3.30 10.08
CA LEU A 294 20.72 -2.32 9.01
C LEU A 294 20.68 -0.86 9.52
N ASN A 295 20.56 -0.67 10.83
CA ASN A 295 20.69 0.64 11.47
C ASN A 295 22.13 0.99 11.90
N GLY A 296 23.12 0.17 11.53
CA GLY A 296 24.53 0.34 11.85
C GLY A 296 25.19 1.60 11.26
N VAL A 297 26.48 1.73 11.54
CA VAL A 297 27.35 2.80 11.03
C VAL A 297 27.53 2.65 9.51
N PHE A 298 27.34 3.73 8.76
CA PHE A 298 27.48 3.71 7.31
C PHE A 298 28.95 3.73 6.88
N ILE A 299 29.50 2.56 6.60
CA ILE A 299 30.89 2.35 6.16
C ILE A 299 30.96 1.30 5.03
N PRO A 300 30.37 1.57 3.85
CA PRO A 300 30.20 0.58 2.79
C PRO A 300 31.49 -0.16 2.42
N GLY A 301 31.39 -1.48 2.25
CA GLY A 301 32.52 -2.35 1.88
C GLY A 301 33.52 -2.63 3.00
N VAL A 302 33.41 -1.95 4.15
CA VAL A 302 34.28 -2.19 5.31
C VAL A 302 33.75 -3.38 6.11
N LYS A 303 34.64 -4.30 6.46
CA LYS A 303 34.33 -5.42 7.36
C LYS A 303 34.40 -4.98 8.81
N ASP A 304 33.27 -4.53 9.34
CA ASP A 304 33.12 -4.12 10.74
C ASP A 304 31.74 -4.54 11.26
N ARG A 305 31.71 -5.08 12.48
CA ARG A 305 30.49 -5.52 13.16
C ARG A 305 29.52 -4.38 13.48
N LYS A 306 29.99 -3.13 13.48
CA LYS A 306 29.19 -1.91 13.64
C LYS A 306 28.51 -1.47 12.34
N GLY A 307 28.96 -2.00 11.18
CA GLY A 307 28.44 -1.61 9.87
C GLY A 307 26.98 -2.01 9.62
N LEU A 308 26.45 -1.59 8.48
CA LEU A 308 25.15 -2.04 7.95
C LEU A 308 25.28 -3.48 7.49
N THR A 309 25.04 -4.45 8.35
CA THR A 309 25.36 -5.86 8.05
C THR A 309 24.12 -6.70 7.82
N TRP A 310 24.23 -7.67 6.93
CA TRP A 310 23.26 -8.75 6.71
C TRP A 310 24.04 -10.07 6.62
N TYR A 311 23.97 -10.88 7.68
CA TYR A 311 24.92 -11.96 7.91
C TYR A 311 24.88 -13.03 6.82
N SER A 312 23.68 -13.43 6.40
CA SER A 312 23.47 -14.52 5.44
C SER A 312 23.94 -14.19 4.02
N TRP A 313 24.21 -12.91 3.71
CA TRP A 313 24.78 -12.51 2.42
C TRP A 313 26.25 -12.12 2.53
N LEU A 314 26.58 -11.11 3.34
CA LEU A 314 27.93 -10.52 3.38
C LEU A 314 28.59 -10.64 4.76
N ASN A 315 28.03 -11.43 5.67
CA ASN A 315 28.55 -11.61 7.03
C ASN A 315 28.70 -10.29 7.80
N HIS A 316 29.91 -9.72 7.85
CA HIS A 316 30.20 -8.47 8.56
C HIS A 316 30.72 -7.37 7.64
N TYR A 317 30.63 -7.52 6.32
CA TYR A 317 30.88 -6.41 5.40
C TYR A 317 29.65 -5.50 5.39
N SER A 318 29.90 -4.19 5.53
CA SER A 318 28.83 -3.20 5.51
C SER A 318 28.28 -3.03 4.09
N LEU A 319 26.97 -3.03 4.00
CA LEU A 319 26.18 -2.68 2.83
C LEU A 319 26.38 -1.21 2.45
N ALA A 320 26.12 -0.91 1.18
CA ALA A 320 26.06 0.45 0.62
C ALA A 320 24.65 1.02 0.60
N GLY A 321 23.63 0.17 0.70
CA GLY A 321 22.23 0.58 0.78
C GLY A 321 21.34 -0.44 1.46
N SER A 322 20.27 0.04 2.09
CA SER A 322 19.18 -0.80 2.59
C SER A 322 17.86 -0.05 2.56
N GLU A 323 16.78 -0.73 2.21
CA GLU A 323 15.42 -0.29 2.48
C GLU A 323 14.64 -1.38 3.21
N ILE A 324 13.84 -0.98 4.19
CA ILE A 324 12.86 -1.86 4.83
C ILE A 324 11.48 -1.31 4.49
N LYS A 325 10.61 -2.14 3.92
CA LYS A 325 9.31 -1.71 3.42
C LYS A 325 8.21 -2.72 3.72
N LEU A 326 7.01 -2.21 4.03
CA LEU A 326 5.84 -2.98 4.44
C LEU A 326 4.78 -2.96 3.36
N ARG A 327 4.10 -4.09 3.14
CA ARG A 327 2.92 -4.14 2.25
C ARG A 327 1.81 -4.95 2.90
N ARG A 328 0.58 -4.46 2.83
CA ARG A 328 -0.58 -5.15 3.42
C ARG A 328 -0.84 -6.45 2.66
N LYS A 329 -1.05 -7.54 3.38
CA LYS A 329 -1.51 -8.81 2.82
C LYS A 329 -3.03 -8.87 2.97
N ASN A 330 -3.71 -8.99 1.84
CA ASN A 330 -5.17 -9.18 1.78
C ASN A 330 -5.57 -10.62 2.14
#